data_AF-A0A2T5U2W0-F1
#
_entry.id   AF-A0A2T5U2W0-F1
#
_cell.length_a   1.000
_cell.length_b   1.000
_cell.length_c   1.000
_cell.angle_alpha   90.00
_cell.angle_beta   90.00
_cell.angle_gamma   90.00
#
_symmetry.space_group_name_H-M   'P 1'
#
loop_
_entity.id
_entity.type
_entity.pdbx_description
1 polymer ?
#
loop_
_entity_poly.entity_id
_entity_poly.type
_entity_poly.pdbx_seq_one_letter_code
_entity_poly.pdbx_strand_id
1 'polypeptide(L)'
;MPTIPAVSTIAQTIQLSLAPVFMLAGIGQLLNVLAGRLSRVIDRARKLEHLHASSTGPEHVRFVWELRLLDRRMTIINAALFLAVSSAIMTCILIALLFIAELAKLHFGTYVAVCFILAMILLIAALISFIFEVRISLRAFRIRPELLRPLP
;
A
#
# COMPACT_ATOMS: atom_id res chain seq x y z
N MET A 1 -21.92 -40.83 -13.01
CA MET A 1 -22.28 -40.12 -11.76
C MET A 1 -22.94 -38.81 -12.17
N PRO A 2 -24.20 -38.53 -11.81
CA PRO A 2 -24.82 -37.27 -12.19
C PRO A 2 -24.15 -36.16 -11.39
N THR A 3 -23.39 -35.30 -12.07
CA THR A 3 -22.90 -34.05 -11.48
C THR A 3 -24.12 -33.18 -11.24
N ILE A 4 -24.43 -32.94 -9.97
CA ILE A 4 -25.51 -32.03 -9.58
C ILE A 4 -25.14 -30.66 -10.19
N PRO A 5 -25.91 -30.12 -11.14
CA PRO A 5 -25.51 -28.92 -11.89
C PRO A 5 -25.22 -27.73 -10.98
N ALA A 6 -25.89 -27.66 -9.82
CA ALA A 6 -25.64 -26.64 -8.79
C ALA A 6 -24.23 -26.74 -8.15
N VAL A 7 -23.72 -27.96 -7.92
CA VAL A 7 -22.40 -28.15 -7.31
C VAL A 7 -21.27 -27.77 -8.28
N SER A 8 -21.43 -28.09 -9.57
CA SER A 8 -20.48 -27.71 -10.63
C SER A 8 -20.38 -26.20 -10.80
N THR A 9 -21.50 -25.49 -10.70
CA THR A 9 -21.62 -24.04 -10.87
C THR A 9 -20.91 -23.30 -9.72
N ILE A 10 -21.20 -23.69 -8.47
CA ILE A 10 -20.53 -23.13 -7.29
C ILE A 10 -19.01 -23.41 -7.30
N ALA A 11 -18.60 -24.61 -7.69
CA ALA A 11 -17.18 -24.96 -7.79
C ALA A 11 -16.43 -24.09 -8.82
N GLN A 12 -17.04 -23.82 -9.98
CA GLN A 12 -16.47 -22.92 -10.99
C GLN A 12 -16.34 -21.48 -10.47
N THR A 13 -17.35 -20.97 -9.77
CA THR A 13 -17.30 -19.62 -9.17
C THR A 13 -16.25 -19.49 -8.09
N ILE A 14 -16.05 -20.51 -7.25
CA ILE A 14 -14.94 -20.57 -6.30
C ILE A 14 -13.60 -20.50 -7.04
N GLN A 15 -13.44 -21.27 -8.11
CA GLN A 15 -12.21 -21.29 -8.90
C GLN A 15 -11.91 -19.95 -9.57
N LEU A 16 -12.93 -19.27 -10.11
CA LEU A 16 -12.82 -17.93 -10.68
C LEU A 16 -12.46 -16.88 -9.62
N SER A 17 -12.94 -17.06 -8.38
CA SER A 17 -12.64 -16.19 -7.25
C SER A 17 -11.23 -16.35 -6.68
N LEU A 18 -10.50 -17.43 -7.01
CA LEU A 18 -9.13 -17.64 -6.53
C LEU A 18 -8.15 -16.57 -7.03
N ALA A 19 -8.30 -16.10 -8.27
CA ALA A 19 -7.43 -15.08 -8.84
C ALA A 19 -7.47 -13.74 -8.06
N PRO A 20 -8.65 -13.12 -7.80
CA PRO A 20 -8.72 -11.91 -6.98
C PRO A 20 -8.36 -12.15 -5.51
N VAL A 21 -8.60 -13.34 -4.95
CA VAL A 21 -8.14 -13.69 -3.60
C VAL A 21 -6.60 -13.72 -3.52
N PHE A 22 -5.93 -14.23 -4.54
CA PHE A 22 -4.46 -14.20 -4.61
C PHE A 22 -3.92 -12.77 -4.69
N MET A 23 -4.60 -11.91 -5.45
CA MET A 23 -4.30 -10.48 -5.49
C MET A 23 -4.45 -9.82 -4.11
N LEU A 24 -5.51 -10.13 -3.34
CA LEU A 24 -5.68 -9.65 -1.97
C LEU A 24 -4.52 -10.05 -1.06
N ALA A 25 -4.01 -11.27 -1.17
CA ALA A 25 -2.84 -11.71 -0.40
C ALA A 25 -1.60 -10.85 -0.75
N GLY A 26 -1.39 -10.57 -2.03
CA GLY A 26 -0.33 -9.66 -2.49
C GLY A 26 -0.48 -8.23 -1.95
N ILE A 27 -1.71 -7.71 -1.92
CA ILE A 27 -2.01 -6.41 -1.29
C ILE A 27 -1.71 -6.44 0.21
N GLY A 28 -2.06 -7.52 0.91
CA GLY A 28 -1.75 -7.68 2.33
C GLY A 28 -0.25 -7.63 2.62
N GLN A 29 0.58 -8.27 1.79
CA GLN A 29 2.04 -8.17 1.90
C GLN A 29 2.54 -6.75 1.64
N LEU A 30 2.02 -6.07 0.62
CA LEU A 30 2.36 -4.66 0.33
C LEU A 30 2.01 -3.74 1.52
N LEU A 31 0.83 -3.92 2.10
CA LEU A 31 0.39 -3.15 3.27
C LEU A 31 1.33 -3.36 4.47
N ASN A 32 1.76 -4.59 4.72
CA ASN A 32 2.70 -4.89 5.79
C ASN A 32 4.06 -4.20 5.56
N VAL A 33 4.56 -4.21 4.33
CA VAL A 33 5.79 -3.48 3.96
C VAL A 33 5.63 -1.97 4.16
N LEU A 34 4.52 -1.38 3.69
CA LEU A 34 4.23 0.04 3.84
C LEU A 34 4.08 0.45 5.32
N ALA A 35 3.34 -0.33 6.12
CA ALA A 35 3.15 -0.09 7.54
C ALA A 35 4.48 -0.18 8.30
N GLY A 36 5.30 -1.19 8.01
CA GLY A 36 6.64 -1.31 8.60
C GLY A 36 7.57 -0.14 8.23
N ARG A 37 7.45 0.40 7.01
CA ARG A 37 8.18 1.62 6.62
C ARG A 37 7.67 2.85 7.34
N LEU A 38 6.36 3.01 7.46
CA LEU A 38 5.76 4.13 8.19
C LEU A 38 6.20 4.13 9.65
N SER A 39 6.16 2.97 10.33
CA SER A 39 6.63 2.83 11.72
C SER A 39 8.07 3.30 11.86
N ARG A 40 8.99 2.83 11.00
CA ARG A 40 10.39 3.26 11.04
C ARG A 40 10.57 4.77 10.83
N VAL A 41 9.75 5.40 9.99
CA VAL A 41 9.76 6.85 9.77
C VAL A 41 9.22 7.59 11.00
N ILE A 42 8.14 7.09 11.61
CA ILE A 42 7.56 7.64 12.85
C ILE A 42 8.52 7.52 14.03
N ASP A 43 9.15 6.36 14.22
CA ASP A 43 10.12 6.13 15.29
C ASP A 43 11.32 7.08 15.16
N ARG A 44 11.78 7.32 13.92
CA ARG A 44 12.83 8.29 13.65
C ARG A 44 12.37 9.74 13.88
N ALA A 45 11.13 10.09 13.54
CA ALA A 45 10.58 11.42 13.83
C ALA A 45 10.52 11.68 15.33
N ARG A 46 9.96 10.74 16.11
CA ARG A 46 9.88 10.86 17.58
C ARG A 46 11.24 11.00 18.23
N LYS A 47 12.23 10.22 17.79
CA LYS A 47 13.60 10.34 18.30
C LYS A 47 14.18 11.73 18.03
N LEU A 48 13.90 12.28 16.84
CA LEU A 48 14.35 13.62 16.44
C LEU A 48 13.61 14.72 17.19
N GLU A 49 12.31 14.57 17.46
CA GLU A 49 11.50 15.46 18.31
C GLU A 49 12.04 15.53 19.74
N HIS A 50 12.39 14.38 20.34
CA HIS A 50 13.00 14.34 21.67
C HIS A 50 14.36 15.05 21.72
N LEU A 51 15.20 14.89 20.69
CA LEU A 51 16.47 15.61 20.55
C LEU A 51 16.26 17.12 20.30
N HIS A 52 15.22 17.47 19.55
CA HIS A 52 14.84 18.85 19.31
C HIS A 52 14.45 19.55 20.61
N ALA A 53 13.61 18.92 21.44
CA ALA A 53 13.15 19.43 22.72
C ALA A 53 14.28 19.71 23.74
N SER A 54 15.47 19.13 23.52
CA SER A 54 16.65 19.28 24.39
C SER A 54 17.78 20.13 23.76
N SER A 55 17.58 20.68 22.55
CA SER A 55 18.58 21.51 21.85
C SER A 55 18.17 23.00 21.84
N THR A 56 19.14 23.91 21.96
CA THR A 56 18.92 25.37 21.83
C THR A 56 20.00 25.97 20.91
N GLY A 57 19.63 26.86 19.97
CA GLY A 57 20.58 27.51 19.04
C GLY A 57 20.50 27.05 17.57
N PRO A 58 21.55 27.20 16.74
CA PRO A 58 21.51 26.94 15.29
C PRO A 58 21.24 25.47 14.92
N GLU A 59 21.47 24.51 15.84
CA GLU A 59 21.09 23.11 15.66
C GLU A 59 19.57 22.90 15.64
N HIS A 60 18.82 23.77 16.30
CA HIS A 60 17.36 23.73 16.35
C HIS A 60 16.75 23.92 14.96
N VAL A 61 17.30 24.86 14.17
CA VAL A 61 16.87 25.12 12.79
C VAL A 61 17.15 23.91 11.88
N ARG A 62 18.24 23.18 12.15
CA ARG A 62 18.63 21.97 11.41
C ARG A 62 17.65 20.81 11.69
N PHE A 63 17.27 20.63 12.96
CA PHE A 63 16.28 19.63 13.35
C PHE A 63 14.88 19.92 12.77
N VAL A 64 14.43 21.18 12.73
CA VAL A 64 13.14 21.54 12.09
C VAL A 64 13.12 21.17 10.61
N TRP A 65 14.23 21.37 9.89
CA TRP A 65 14.30 21.04 8.47
C TRP A 65 14.24 19.52 8.22
N GLU A 66 14.93 18.73 9.04
CA GLU A 66 14.89 17.26 8.95
C GLU A 66 13.52 16.70 9.39
N LEU A 67 12.85 17.32 10.36
CA LEU A 67 11.47 17.01 10.74
C LEU A 67 10.48 17.23 9.57
N ARG A 68 10.55 18.37 8.88
CA ARG A 68 9.68 18.65 7.70
C ARG A 68 9.90 17.63 6.57
N LEU A 69 11.13 17.18 6.38
CA LEU A 69 11.43 16.14 5.41
C LEU A 69 10.81 14.80 5.81
N LEU A 70 10.85 14.45 7.10
CA LEU A 70 10.21 13.24 7.61
C LEU A 70 8.69 13.30 7.50
N ASP A 71 8.08 14.44 7.82
CA ASP A 71 6.64 14.66 7.72
C ASP A 71 6.14 14.48 6.28
N ARG A 72 6.82 15.11 5.30
CA ARG A 72 6.50 14.92 3.87
C ARG A 72 6.60 13.45 3.43
N ARG A 73 7.51 12.66 4.02
CA ARG A 73 7.60 11.22 3.75
C ARG A 73 6.42 10.45 4.37
N MET A 74 5.98 10.81 5.58
CA MET A 74 4.79 10.21 6.18
C MET A 74 3.55 10.43 5.32
N THR A 75 3.35 11.64 4.80
CA THR A 75 2.19 11.94 3.93
C THR A 75 2.16 11.04 2.69
N ILE A 76 3.31 10.82 2.05
CA ILE A 76 3.40 9.97 0.85
C ILE A 76 3.15 8.49 1.19
N ILE A 77 3.75 7.99 2.28
CA ILE A 77 3.52 6.60 2.72
C ILE A 77 2.05 6.38 3.09
N ASN A 78 1.45 7.34 3.79
CA ASN A 78 0.04 7.27 4.19
C ASN A 78 -0.90 7.31 2.97
N ALA A 79 -0.60 8.13 1.96
CA ALA A 79 -1.34 8.14 0.70
C ALA A 79 -1.25 6.79 -0.03
N ALA A 80 -0.05 6.19 -0.10
CA ALA A 80 0.13 4.87 -0.71
C ALA A 80 -0.64 3.76 0.05
N LEU A 81 -0.63 3.81 1.39
CA LEU A 81 -1.45 2.93 2.23
C LEU A 81 -2.94 3.08 1.93
N PHE A 82 -3.44 4.31 1.85
CA PHE A 82 -4.85 4.58 1.56
C PHE A 82 -5.27 4.03 0.19
N LEU A 83 -4.45 4.21 -0.85
CA LEU A 83 -4.70 3.64 -2.18
C LEU A 83 -4.69 2.10 -2.15
N ALA A 84 -3.74 1.49 -1.45
CA ALA A 84 -3.65 0.03 -1.32
C ALA A 84 -4.85 -0.57 -0.57
N VAL A 85 -5.29 0.04 0.53
CA VAL A 85 -6.51 -0.37 1.26
C VAL A 85 -7.75 -0.20 0.38
N SER A 86 -7.85 0.91 -0.37
CA SER A 86 -8.96 1.13 -1.30
C SER A 86 -9.03 0.06 -2.39
N SER A 87 -7.88 -0.37 -2.94
CA SER A 87 -7.80 -1.50 -3.88
C SER A 87 -8.24 -2.82 -3.24
N ALA A 88 -7.84 -3.08 -1.99
CA ALA A 88 -8.29 -4.28 -1.26
C ALA A 88 -9.82 -4.29 -1.08
N ILE A 89 -10.41 -3.17 -0.67
CA ILE A 89 -11.87 -3.03 -0.52
C ILE A 89 -12.58 -3.29 -1.85
N MET A 90 -12.10 -2.71 -2.95
CA MET A 90 -12.67 -2.94 -4.29
C MET A 90 -12.57 -4.41 -4.70
N THR A 91 -11.49 -5.10 -4.33
CA THR A 91 -11.30 -6.53 -4.62
C THR A 91 -12.25 -7.39 -3.78
N CYS A 92 -12.51 -7.04 -2.52
CA CYS A 92 -13.52 -7.69 -1.70
C CYS A 92 -14.93 -7.52 -2.29
N ILE A 93 -15.28 -6.31 -2.75
CA ILE A 93 -16.56 -6.03 -3.43
C ILE A 93 -16.70 -6.89 -4.68
N LEU A 94 -15.63 -7.00 -5.49
CA LEU A 94 -15.62 -7.85 -6.67
C LEU A 94 -15.88 -9.32 -6.36
N ILE A 95 -15.23 -9.86 -5.32
CA ILE A 95 -15.44 -11.25 -4.92
C ILE A 95 -16.91 -11.44 -4.51
N ALA A 96 -17.48 -10.54 -3.73
CA ALA A 96 -18.91 -10.59 -3.39
C ALA A 96 -19.80 -10.53 -4.65
N LEU A 97 -19.47 -9.66 -5.62
CA LEU A 97 -20.20 -9.53 -6.88
C LEU A 97 -20.15 -10.82 -7.73
N LEU A 98 -19.02 -11.53 -7.75
CA LEU A 98 -18.90 -12.82 -8.45
C LEU A 98 -19.89 -13.86 -7.89
N PHE A 99 -19.96 -13.98 -6.57
CA PHE A 99 -20.91 -14.90 -5.93
C PHE A 99 -22.37 -14.47 -6.14
N ILE A 100 -22.68 -13.17 -6.09
CA ILE A 100 -24.04 -12.66 -6.34
C ILE A 100 -24.45 -12.90 -7.80
N ALA A 101 -23.56 -12.63 -8.76
CA ALA A 101 -23.82 -12.83 -10.19
C ALA A 101 -24.15 -14.30 -10.50
N GLU A 102 -23.39 -15.22 -9.92
CA GLU A 102 -23.63 -16.65 -10.07
C GLU A 102 -24.98 -17.08 -9.46
N LEU A 103 -25.29 -16.60 -8.25
CA LEU A 103 -26.52 -16.99 -7.55
C LEU A 103 -27.77 -16.42 -8.22
N ALA A 104 -27.67 -15.23 -8.81
CA ALA A 104 -28.80 -14.55 -9.46
C ALA A 104 -29.02 -14.99 -10.93
N LYS A 105 -28.13 -15.78 -11.54
CA LYS A 105 -28.15 -16.14 -12.98
C LYS A 105 -28.29 -14.93 -13.91
N LEU A 106 -27.83 -13.77 -13.48
CA LEU A 106 -27.91 -12.52 -14.23
C LEU A 106 -26.63 -12.35 -15.07
N HIS A 107 -26.76 -11.82 -16.29
CA HIS A 107 -25.64 -11.50 -17.19
C HIS A 107 -24.84 -10.27 -16.69
N PHE A 108 -24.40 -10.27 -15.43
CA PHE A 108 -23.61 -9.20 -14.80
C PHE A 108 -22.12 -9.24 -15.18
N GLY A 109 -21.72 -10.06 -16.16
CA GLY A 109 -20.32 -10.21 -16.58
C GLY A 109 -19.63 -8.87 -16.87
N THR A 110 -20.34 -7.91 -17.46
CA THR A 110 -19.81 -6.57 -17.74
C THR A 110 -19.50 -5.78 -16.46
N TYR A 111 -20.36 -5.83 -15.44
CA TYR A 111 -20.16 -5.11 -14.18
C TYR A 111 -18.99 -5.70 -13.37
N VAL A 112 -18.90 -7.03 -13.34
CA VAL A 112 -17.78 -7.73 -12.71
C VAL A 112 -16.45 -7.35 -13.38
N ALA A 113 -16.43 -7.32 -14.72
CA ALA A 113 -15.24 -6.93 -15.49
C ALA A 113 -14.84 -5.47 -15.21
N VAL A 114 -15.79 -4.53 -15.17
CA VAL A 114 -15.52 -3.12 -14.85
C VAL A 114 -14.97 -2.96 -13.43
N CYS A 115 -15.57 -3.63 -12.43
CA CYS A 115 -15.05 -3.63 -11.06
C CYS A 115 -13.62 -4.20 -10.98
N PHE A 116 -13.32 -5.25 -11.75
CA PHE A 116 -11.98 -5.85 -11.77
C PHE A 116 -10.93 -4.89 -12.33
N ILE A 117 -11.24 -4.27 -13.47
CA ILE A 117 -10.35 -3.29 -14.11
C ILE A 117 -10.11 -2.11 -13.17
N LEU A 118 -11.16 -1.61 -12.52
CA LEU A 118 -11.04 -0.53 -11.55
C LEU A 118 -10.15 -0.93 -10.35
N ALA A 119 -10.36 -2.11 -9.78
CA ALA A 119 -9.52 -2.63 -8.69
C ALA A 119 -8.04 -2.74 -9.09
N MET A 120 -7.77 -3.17 -10.33
CA MET A 120 -6.43 -3.25 -10.89
C MET A 120 -5.78 -1.89 -11.11
N ILE A 121 -6.53 -0.91 -11.62
CA ILE A 121 -6.04 0.47 -11.77
C ILE A 121 -5.67 1.08 -10.41
N LEU A 122 -6.51 0.86 -9.39
CA LEU A 122 -6.21 1.31 -8.02
C LEU A 122 -4.94 0.63 -7.48
N LEU A 123 -4.77 -0.67 -7.73
CA LEU A 123 -3.55 -1.38 -7.30
C LEU A 123 -2.31 -0.84 -8.01
N ILE A 124 -2.38 -0.62 -9.32
CA ILE A 124 -1.28 -0.05 -10.10
C ILE A 124 -0.92 1.35 -9.57
N ALA A 125 -1.91 2.19 -9.30
CA ALA A 125 -1.69 3.52 -8.71
C ALA A 125 -1.04 3.44 -7.31
N ALA A 126 -1.43 2.47 -6.49
CA ALA A 126 -0.80 2.21 -5.19
C ALA A 126 0.67 1.79 -5.34
N LEU A 127 0.97 0.88 -6.27
CA LEU A 127 2.34 0.42 -6.57
C LEU A 127 3.22 1.55 -7.14
N ILE A 128 2.68 2.39 -8.03
CA ILE A 128 3.39 3.56 -8.55
C ILE A 128 3.71 4.53 -7.41
N SER A 129 2.75 4.82 -6.53
CA SER A 129 2.95 5.66 -5.35
C SER A 129 4.03 5.09 -4.43
N PHE A 130 4.04 3.76 -4.25
CA PHE A 130 5.08 3.06 -3.51
C PHE A 130 6.47 3.19 -4.17
N ILE A 131 6.58 3.04 -5.50
CA ILE A 131 7.84 3.24 -6.23
C ILE A 131 8.38 4.67 -6.03
N PHE A 132 7.52 5.68 -6.09
CA PHE A 132 7.91 7.07 -5.83
C PHE A 132 8.48 7.24 -4.41
N GLU A 133 7.85 6.64 -3.41
CA GLU A 133 8.32 6.67 -2.02
C GLU A 133 9.66 5.94 -1.83
N VAL A 134 9.85 4.78 -2.47
CA VAL A 134 11.12 4.05 -2.48
C VAL A 134 12.22 4.93 -3.08
N ARG A 135 11.95 5.57 -4.23
CA ARG A 135 12.90 6.47 -4.92
C ARG A 135 13.30 7.68 -4.07
N ILE A 136 12.35 8.30 -3.38
CA ILE A 136 12.62 9.43 -2.46
C ILE A 136 13.47 8.96 -1.27
N SER A 137 13.14 7.79 -0.73
CA SER A 137 13.86 7.20 0.40
C SER A 137 15.31 6.85 0.05
N LEU A 138 15.55 6.31 -1.14
CA LEU A 138 16.90 6.04 -1.65
C LEU A 138 17.70 7.32 -1.89
N ARG A 139 17.05 8.40 -2.37
CA ARG A 139 17.72 9.70 -2.55
C ARG A 139 18.10 10.36 -1.21
N ALA A 140 17.29 10.17 -0.17
CA ALA A 140 17.60 10.67 1.19
C ALA A 140 18.75 9.91 1.87
N PHE A 141 19.08 8.70 1.39
CA PHE A 141 20.22 7.89 1.85
C PHE A 141 21.54 8.22 1.11
N ARG A 142 21.57 9.22 0.24
CA ARG A 142 22.85 9.73 -0.28
C ARG A 142 23.56 10.41 0.89
N ILE A 143 24.44 9.62 1.52
CA ILE A 143 25.35 9.93 2.61
C ILE A 143 25.72 11.40 2.54
N ARG A 144 25.42 12.17 3.60
CA ARG A 144 25.93 13.53 3.73
C ARG A 144 27.46 13.44 3.57
N PRO A 145 28.06 14.09 2.56
CA PRO A 145 29.52 14.06 2.37
C PRO A 145 30.28 14.66 3.57
N GLU A 146 29.57 15.28 4.51
CA GLU A 146 30.07 15.78 5.79
C GLU A 146 30.66 14.68 6.70
N LEU A 147 30.24 13.41 6.57
CA LEU A 147 30.79 12.25 7.30
C LEU A 147 31.97 11.56 6.60
N LEU A 148 32.33 12.02 5.39
CA LEU A 148 33.49 11.54 4.62
C LEU A 148 34.71 12.47 4.76
N ARG A 149 34.70 13.42 5.71
CA ARG A 149 35.94 14.11 6.09
C ARG A 149 36.83 13.13 6.85
N PRO A 150 38.07 12.86 6.39
CA PRO A 150 39.04 12.20 7.25
C PRO A 150 39.18 13.05 8.52
N LEU A 151 39.12 12.42 9.69
CA LEU A 151 39.55 13.10 10.91
C LEU A 151 41.01 13.55 10.71
N PRO A 152 41.37 14.77 11.15
CA PRO A 152 42.75 15.26 11.09
C PRO A 152 43.69 14.46 11.99
#